data_AF-A0A4U0U2Z6-F1
#
_entry.id   AF-A0A4U0U2Z6-F1
#
_cell.length_a   1.000
_cell.length_b   1.000
_cell.length_c   1.000
_cell.angle_alpha   90.00
_cell.angle_beta   90.00
_cell.angle_gamma   90.00
#
_symmetry.space_group_name_H-M   'P 1'
#
loop_
_entity.id
_entity.type
_entity.pdbx_description
1 polymer ?
#
loop_
_entity_poly.entity_id
_entity_poly.type
_entity_poly.pdbx_seq_one_letter_code
_entity_poly.pdbx_strand_id
1 'polypeptide(L)'
;MRSPSTRVWTPKEHGRYIYAYCHVRTNQVVYSLTRTLRATGAKAALKQLPDLGANNTDKQLRKDLWRPLYTVCLPQNGERQGLAAFRKLREYRKLHELNWTPSPSLTKPFTEAEVEEMKNRLGNKGGSKKENVYDIIKRVKRHMRVREVQDQKANSIADLAAVLSEQAQLGAKTGPPRDEVRKQDRVEEVNEMLELNREADLGGVMKLESEIAQMQSKIDGLSDGQRDEDGLSKSALKAMLYKRHARKLRMEYAVNAVHGVYEARAARAAEVEARKVAVTEAEAAIREAAAVRPEQAKAAAQRVAAAEAAAMEAEARAEAALPSNDSPEESSIIKEAREARERAARILKNAERSERRVKSQAQALELKASRAKHDLREAEQKARDADVAEAAESASVEDQSPVPSAASPEAKPQELNWALLLPSFPPRDPSRVPRGSPEWEKLRLLNKPVFSAEGVTIKWANTLDPELAETWPSGLTHEPMGWTRYTAPLATDKDAAKRDISGFKASLWPNRTPNWLPESEEKEEKEESEKSRARRERKEEQSKKRNAYVSRIKDDIVGKLQPEKQGWRQQAARLDVPMELPARPQARA
;
A
#
# COMPACT_ATOMS: atom_id res chain seq x y z
N MET A 1 -13.48 3.43 25.31
CA MET A 1 -13.26 3.23 23.86
C MET A 1 -14.17 4.19 23.10
N ARG A 2 -13.61 5.26 22.48
CA ARG A 2 -14.40 6.20 21.67
C ARG A 2 -14.85 5.45 20.41
N SER A 3 -16.16 5.35 20.19
CA SER A 3 -16.74 4.78 18.96
C SER A 3 -16.01 5.37 17.76
N PRO A 4 -15.63 4.58 16.73
CA PRO A 4 -14.96 5.11 15.56
C PRO A 4 -15.83 6.22 15.00
N SER A 5 -15.31 7.45 15.12
CA SER A 5 -15.96 8.68 14.68
C SER A 5 -16.51 8.43 13.29
N THR A 6 -17.83 8.48 13.15
CA THR A 6 -18.47 8.50 11.85
C THR A 6 -18.00 9.79 11.19
N ARG A 7 -16.89 9.73 10.43
CA ARG A 7 -16.52 10.79 9.50
C ARG A 7 -17.78 11.08 8.70
N VAL A 8 -18.40 12.22 8.98
CA VAL A 8 -19.42 12.78 8.12
C VAL A 8 -18.69 12.95 6.80
N TRP A 9 -19.11 12.20 5.78
CA TRP A 9 -18.50 12.28 4.46
C TRP A 9 -18.58 13.74 4.06
N THR A 10 -17.42 14.37 3.87
CA THR A 10 -17.40 15.67 3.21
C THR A 10 -18.08 15.45 1.85
N PRO A 11 -18.92 16.39 1.37
CA PRO A 11 -19.56 16.30 0.05
C PRO A 11 -18.60 15.91 -1.09
N LYS A 12 -17.30 16.17 -0.89
CA LYS A 12 -16.19 15.87 -1.78
C LYS A 12 -15.98 14.38 -2.11
N GLU A 13 -16.39 13.40 -1.28
CA GLU A 13 -16.14 11.98 -1.58
C GLU A 13 -17.39 11.22 -2.09
N HIS A 14 -18.52 11.91 -2.25
CA HIS A 14 -19.78 11.29 -2.65
C HIS A 14 -19.73 10.86 -4.12
N GLY A 15 -19.87 9.56 -4.39
CA GLY A 15 -19.79 9.00 -5.74
C GLY A 15 -18.46 8.32 -6.06
N ARG A 16 -17.41 8.50 -5.25
CA ARG A 16 -16.14 7.80 -5.44
C ARG A 16 -16.25 6.29 -5.24
N TYR A 17 -17.22 5.87 -4.42
CA TYR A 17 -17.43 4.46 -4.10
C TYR A 17 -18.88 4.07 -4.35
N ILE A 18 -19.07 2.94 -5.00
CA ILE A 18 -20.39 2.34 -5.23
C ILE A 18 -20.41 0.99 -4.54
N TYR A 19 -21.38 0.77 -3.67
CA TYR A 19 -21.56 -0.47 -2.93
C TYR A 19 -22.79 -1.18 -3.46
N ALA A 20 -22.64 -2.43 -3.88
CA ALA A 20 -23.76 -3.32 -4.17
C ALA A 20 -23.94 -4.29 -3.00
N TYR A 21 -25.18 -4.55 -2.62
CA TYR A 21 -25.56 -5.53 -1.62
C TYR A 21 -26.48 -6.55 -2.24
N CYS A 22 -26.26 -7.82 -1.95
CA CYS A 22 -27.08 -8.93 -2.41
C CYS A 22 -27.84 -9.55 -1.23
N HIS A 23 -29.09 -9.90 -1.45
CA HIS A 23 -29.91 -10.65 -0.53
C HIS A 23 -29.57 -12.14 -0.61
N VAL A 24 -29.11 -12.73 0.49
CA VAL A 24 -28.52 -14.08 0.55
C VAL A 24 -29.47 -15.19 0.07
N ARG A 25 -30.79 -14.99 0.16
CA ARG A 25 -31.79 -16.02 -0.19
C ARG A 25 -32.45 -15.83 -1.56
N THR A 26 -32.61 -14.59 -1.98
CA THR A 26 -33.41 -14.23 -3.18
C THR A 26 -32.54 -13.65 -4.29
N ASN A 27 -31.25 -13.44 -4.04
CA ASN A 27 -30.31 -12.82 -4.96
C ASN A 27 -30.70 -11.42 -5.44
N GLN A 28 -31.65 -10.76 -4.78
CA GLN A 28 -31.97 -9.36 -5.06
C GLN A 28 -30.76 -8.48 -4.77
N VAL A 29 -30.45 -7.55 -5.66
CA VAL A 29 -29.31 -6.65 -5.52
C VAL A 29 -29.80 -5.24 -5.25
N VAL A 30 -29.12 -4.49 -4.38
CA VAL A 30 -29.42 -3.08 -4.12
C VAL A 30 -28.12 -2.27 -4.13
N TYR A 31 -28.17 -1.10 -4.78
CA TYR A 31 -27.02 -0.21 -4.88
C TYR A 31 -27.07 0.88 -3.81
N SER A 32 -25.91 1.28 -3.31
CA SER A 32 -25.78 2.35 -2.33
C SER A 32 -24.47 3.11 -2.58
N LEU A 33 -24.51 4.43 -2.38
CA LEU A 33 -23.30 5.27 -2.32
C LEU A 33 -22.67 5.29 -0.92
N THR A 34 -23.27 4.58 0.04
CA THR A 34 -22.80 4.48 1.42
C THR A 34 -22.43 3.05 1.79
N ARG A 35 -21.35 2.93 2.57
CA ARG A 35 -20.75 1.66 3.04
C ARG A 35 -21.65 0.84 3.97
N THR A 36 -22.73 1.43 4.49
CA THR A 36 -23.65 0.74 5.40
C THR A 36 -25.09 1.02 4.99
N LEU A 37 -25.91 -0.03 4.91
CA LEU A 37 -27.37 0.10 4.79
C LEU A 37 -27.99 0.52 6.15
N ARG A 38 -27.69 1.74 6.63
CA ARG A 38 -28.30 2.34 7.83
C ARG A 38 -29.73 2.77 7.57
N ALA A 39 -30.52 3.07 8.61
CA ALA A 39 -31.95 3.41 8.50
C ALA A 39 -32.30 4.46 7.42
N THR A 40 -31.51 5.51 7.25
CA THR A 40 -31.73 6.52 6.19
C THR A 40 -31.49 5.96 4.79
N GLY A 41 -30.33 5.31 4.58
CA GLY A 41 -30.00 4.63 3.32
C GLY A 41 -30.90 3.42 3.03
N ALA A 42 -31.38 2.74 4.07
CA ALA A 42 -32.22 1.55 3.98
C ALA A 42 -33.59 1.87 3.37
N LYS A 43 -34.19 3.03 3.69
CA LYS A 43 -35.43 3.48 3.04
C LYS A 43 -35.22 3.75 1.55
N ALA A 44 -34.09 4.37 1.17
CA ALA A 44 -33.76 4.63 -0.23
C ALA A 44 -33.45 3.33 -1.00
N ALA A 45 -32.79 2.38 -0.34
CA ALA A 45 -32.51 1.04 -0.82
C ALA A 45 -33.80 0.22 -1.03
N LEU A 46 -34.76 0.30 -0.09
CA LEU A 46 -36.06 -0.38 -0.19
C LEU A 46 -36.87 0.12 -1.38
N LYS A 47 -36.81 1.42 -1.70
CA LYS A 47 -37.43 2.01 -2.91
C LYS A 47 -36.86 1.49 -4.23
N GLN A 48 -35.72 0.81 -4.21
CA GLN A 48 -35.17 0.18 -5.42
C GLN A 48 -35.78 -1.20 -5.68
N LEU A 49 -36.41 -1.83 -4.68
CA LEU A 49 -37.04 -3.14 -4.86
C LEU A 49 -38.43 -2.95 -5.49
N PRO A 50 -38.77 -3.72 -6.54
CA PRO A 50 -40.08 -3.65 -7.16
C PRO A 50 -41.12 -4.29 -6.25
N ASP A 51 -42.38 -3.84 -6.36
CA ASP A 51 -43.47 -4.49 -5.65
C ASP A 51 -43.88 -5.78 -6.39
N LEU A 52 -43.49 -6.94 -5.84
CA LEU A 52 -43.80 -8.26 -6.37
C LEU A 52 -45.05 -8.88 -5.70
N GLY A 53 -45.80 -8.06 -4.98
CA GLY A 53 -47.00 -8.42 -4.24
C GLY A 53 -46.73 -8.87 -2.80
N ALA A 54 -47.82 -9.20 -2.11
CA ALA A 54 -47.79 -9.61 -0.71
C ALA A 54 -46.77 -10.75 -0.46
N ASN A 55 -46.01 -10.62 0.62
CA ASN A 55 -44.97 -11.55 1.11
C ASN A 55 -43.63 -11.58 0.32
N ASN A 56 -43.52 -10.89 -0.81
CA ASN A 56 -42.27 -10.86 -1.59
C ASN A 56 -41.47 -9.57 -1.42
N THR A 57 -42.08 -8.54 -0.82
CA THR A 57 -41.47 -7.24 -0.56
C THR A 57 -41.18 -7.10 0.94
N ASP A 58 -39.92 -6.94 1.30
CA ASP A 58 -39.52 -6.73 2.70
C ASP A 58 -40.05 -5.39 3.22
N LYS A 59 -40.63 -5.37 4.43
CA LYS A 59 -41.01 -4.10 5.08
C LYS A 59 -39.81 -3.28 5.55
N GLN A 60 -38.71 -3.96 5.88
CA GLN A 60 -37.47 -3.38 6.35
C GLN A 60 -36.28 -4.25 5.93
N LEU A 61 -35.14 -3.61 5.62
CA LEU A 61 -33.92 -4.34 5.29
C LEU A 61 -33.31 -4.95 6.55
N ARG A 62 -33.28 -6.27 6.57
CA ARG A 62 -32.72 -7.08 7.66
C ARG A 62 -31.21 -7.26 7.50
N LYS A 63 -30.41 -6.82 8.47
CA LYS A 63 -28.93 -6.83 8.39
C LYS A 63 -28.32 -8.22 8.16
N ASP A 64 -29.00 -9.27 8.58
CA ASP A 64 -28.57 -10.67 8.45
C ASP A 64 -28.75 -11.23 7.04
N LEU A 65 -29.73 -10.72 6.30
CA LEU A 65 -30.08 -11.21 4.97
C LEU A 65 -29.34 -10.49 3.84
N TRP A 66 -28.77 -9.32 4.11
CA TRP A 66 -28.09 -8.49 3.12
C TRP A 66 -26.58 -8.51 3.34
N ARG A 67 -25.83 -8.91 2.31
CA ARG A 67 -24.36 -8.94 2.31
C ARG A 67 -23.80 -8.07 1.20
N PRO A 68 -22.63 -7.44 1.37
CA PRO A 68 -21.93 -6.79 0.28
C PRO A 68 -21.68 -7.81 -0.85
N LEU A 69 -21.99 -7.42 -2.09
CA LEU A 69 -21.74 -8.20 -3.29
C LEU A 69 -20.41 -7.77 -3.93
N TYR A 70 -20.32 -6.49 -4.28
CA TYR A 70 -19.09 -5.87 -4.77
C TYR A 70 -19.01 -4.41 -4.31
N THR A 71 -17.80 -3.86 -4.32
CA THR A 71 -17.54 -2.44 -4.10
C THR A 71 -16.69 -1.90 -5.23
N VAL A 72 -17.21 -0.92 -5.96
CA VAL A 72 -16.47 -0.21 -7.01
C VAL A 72 -15.74 0.96 -6.36
N CYS A 73 -14.43 1.02 -6.56
CA CYS A 73 -13.55 2.10 -6.12
C CYS A 73 -13.07 2.86 -7.35
N LEU A 74 -13.50 4.11 -7.48
CA LEU A 74 -13.06 4.99 -8.55
C LEU A 74 -11.80 5.79 -8.12
N PRO A 75 -10.99 6.27 -9.09
CA PRO A 75 -9.83 7.10 -8.80
C PRO A 75 -10.24 8.41 -8.10
N GLN A 76 -9.26 9.15 -7.58
CA GLN A 76 -9.49 10.32 -6.71
C GLN A 76 -10.32 11.43 -7.37
N ASN A 77 -10.35 11.51 -8.71
CA ASN A 77 -11.15 12.50 -9.46
C ASN A 77 -12.40 11.88 -10.13
N GLY A 78 -12.77 10.66 -9.71
CA GLY A 78 -13.80 9.83 -10.33
C GLY A 78 -15.20 9.98 -9.73
N GLU A 79 -15.48 10.97 -8.88
CA GLU A 79 -16.77 11.07 -8.18
C GLU A 79 -17.94 11.23 -9.14
N ARG A 80 -17.79 12.08 -10.14
CA ARG A 80 -18.81 12.34 -11.16
C ARG A 80 -19.05 11.11 -12.04
N GLN A 81 -17.97 10.38 -12.37
CA GLN A 81 -18.05 9.12 -13.09
C GLN A 81 -18.84 8.09 -12.29
N GLY A 82 -18.58 7.97 -10.98
CA GLY A 82 -19.28 7.02 -10.13
C GLY A 82 -20.74 7.40 -9.88
N LEU A 83 -21.08 8.69 -9.78
CA LEU A 83 -22.48 9.13 -9.72
C LEU A 83 -23.23 8.81 -11.02
N ALA A 84 -22.59 8.98 -12.17
CA ALA A 84 -23.16 8.61 -13.46
C ALA A 84 -23.35 7.08 -13.57
N ALA A 85 -22.35 6.30 -13.16
CA ALA A 85 -22.43 4.84 -13.14
C ALA A 85 -23.54 4.36 -12.20
N PHE A 86 -23.65 4.94 -11.00
CA PHE A 86 -24.69 4.61 -10.03
C PHE A 86 -26.11 4.88 -10.57
N ARG A 87 -26.31 5.98 -11.31
CA ARG A 87 -27.59 6.27 -11.96
C ARG A 87 -27.92 5.20 -13.00
N LYS A 88 -26.98 4.89 -13.90
CA LYS A 88 -27.16 3.88 -14.95
C LYS A 88 -27.41 2.47 -14.39
N LEU A 89 -26.67 2.06 -13.37
CA LEU A 89 -26.90 0.77 -12.69
C LEU A 89 -28.34 0.64 -12.16
N ARG A 90 -28.90 1.73 -11.62
CA ARG A 90 -30.29 1.75 -11.14
C ARG A 90 -31.29 1.72 -12.29
N GLU A 91 -30.98 2.37 -13.41
CA GLU A 91 -31.80 2.35 -14.62
C GLU A 91 -31.82 0.93 -15.23
N TYR A 92 -30.66 0.30 -15.41
CA TYR A 92 -30.55 -1.07 -15.94
C TYR A 92 -31.26 -2.09 -15.06
N ARG A 93 -31.07 -2.02 -13.74
CA ARG A 93 -31.84 -2.85 -12.82
C ARG A 93 -33.36 -2.68 -13.01
N LYS A 94 -33.84 -1.45 -13.10
CA LYS A 94 -35.27 -1.18 -13.31
C LYS A 94 -35.75 -1.76 -14.65
N LEU A 95 -34.91 -1.70 -15.69
CA LEU A 95 -35.20 -2.33 -16.99
C LEU A 95 -35.26 -3.86 -16.89
N HIS A 96 -34.33 -4.51 -16.17
CA HIS A 96 -34.36 -5.96 -15.94
C HIS A 96 -35.57 -6.42 -15.14
N GLU A 97 -36.11 -5.58 -14.27
CA GLU A 97 -37.31 -5.92 -13.49
C GLU A 97 -38.61 -5.70 -14.29
N LEU A 98 -38.66 -4.70 -15.18
CA LEU A 98 -39.87 -4.33 -15.92
C LEU A 98 -39.97 -4.94 -17.33
N ASN A 99 -38.85 -5.05 -18.04
CA ASN A 99 -38.78 -5.40 -19.46
C ASN A 99 -37.96 -6.68 -19.69
N TRP A 100 -38.20 -7.71 -18.88
CA TRP A 100 -37.52 -9.00 -19.03
C TRP A 100 -38.31 -9.96 -19.93
N THR A 101 -37.57 -10.84 -20.61
CA THR A 101 -38.14 -11.93 -21.40
C THR A 101 -38.25 -13.19 -20.53
N PRO A 102 -39.42 -13.84 -20.46
CA PRO A 102 -39.59 -15.00 -19.60
C PRO A 102 -38.74 -16.17 -20.05
N SER A 103 -38.03 -16.79 -19.11
CA SER A 103 -37.29 -18.03 -19.36
C SER A 103 -38.18 -19.08 -20.05
N PRO A 104 -37.62 -19.92 -20.94
CA PRO A 104 -38.35 -21.01 -21.59
C PRO A 104 -39.14 -21.87 -20.60
N SER A 105 -38.65 -22.04 -19.36
CA SER A 105 -39.34 -22.80 -18.31
C SER A 105 -40.68 -22.18 -17.88
N LEU A 106 -40.81 -20.86 -17.91
CA LEU A 106 -42.06 -20.16 -17.60
C LEU A 106 -43.05 -20.20 -18.77
N THR A 107 -42.51 -20.11 -19.98
CA THR A 107 -43.29 -20.07 -21.23
C THR A 107 -43.81 -21.45 -21.61
N LYS A 108 -43.06 -22.53 -21.32
CA LYS A 108 -43.47 -23.91 -21.60
C LYS A 108 -44.82 -24.24 -20.94
N PRO A 109 -45.76 -24.85 -21.69
CA PRO A 109 -46.97 -25.39 -21.08
C PRO A 109 -46.62 -26.57 -20.18
N PHE A 110 -47.43 -26.80 -19.15
CA PHE A 110 -47.28 -27.98 -18.29
C PHE A 110 -47.67 -29.22 -19.09
N THR A 111 -46.90 -30.29 -18.91
CA THR A 111 -47.20 -31.60 -19.51
C THR A 111 -48.34 -32.27 -18.76
N GLU A 112 -49.09 -33.17 -19.43
CA GLU A 112 -50.23 -33.88 -18.84
C GLU A 112 -49.83 -34.65 -17.57
N ALA A 113 -48.65 -35.26 -17.57
CA ALA A 113 -48.10 -35.96 -16.41
C ALA A 113 -47.87 -35.02 -15.20
N GLU A 114 -47.33 -33.82 -15.42
CA GLU A 114 -47.16 -32.83 -14.34
C GLU A 114 -48.51 -32.29 -13.84
N VAL A 115 -49.50 -32.17 -14.72
CA VAL A 115 -50.88 -31.80 -14.35
C VAL A 115 -51.48 -32.87 -13.45
N GLU A 116 -51.29 -34.15 -13.77
CA GLU A 116 -51.75 -35.26 -12.94
C GLU A 116 -51.03 -35.33 -11.59
N GLU A 117 -49.71 -35.08 -11.55
CA GLU A 117 -48.97 -34.99 -10.29
C GLU A 117 -49.50 -33.85 -9.40
N MET A 118 -49.79 -32.68 -9.98
CA MET A 118 -50.39 -31.56 -9.27
C MET A 118 -51.80 -31.88 -8.76
N LYS A 119 -52.58 -32.64 -9.54
CA LYS A 119 -53.89 -33.13 -9.13
C LYS A 119 -53.79 -34.06 -7.92
N ASN A 120 -52.82 -34.98 -7.94
CA ASN A 120 -52.55 -35.88 -6.82
C ASN A 120 -52.08 -35.12 -5.57
N ARG A 121 -51.18 -34.14 -5.73
CA ARG A 121 -50.76 -33.25 -4.64
C ARG A 121 -51.90 -32.46 -4.02
N LEU A 122 -52.87 -32.01 -4.83
CA LEU A 122 -54.07 -31.32 -4.36
C LEU A 122 -54.96 -32.27 -3.53
N GLY A 123 -55.17 -33.50 -4.02
CA GLY A 123 -55.93 -34.53 -3.31
C GLY A 123 -55.33 -34.87 -1.95
N ASN A 124 -54.00 -35.02 -1.88
CA ASN A 124 -53.29 -35.40 -0.65
C ASN A 124 -53.25 -34.29 0.42
N LYS A 125 -53.33 -33.01 0.02
CA LYS A 125 -53.27 -31.88 0.96
C LYS A 125 -54.57 -31.63 1.73
N GLY A 126 -55.65 -32.36 1.41
CA GLY A 126 -56.97 -32.13 2.02
C GLY A 126 -57.48 -30.70 1.78
N GLY A 127 -57.11 -30.10 0.64
CA GLY A 127 -57.41 -28.71 0.33
C GLY A 127 -58.91 -28.41 0.22
N SER A 128 -59.26 -27.12 0.28
CA SER A 128 -60.62 -26.65 0.02
C SER A 128 -61.12 -27.18 -1.33
N LYS A 129 -62.32 -27.78 -1.35
CA LYS A 129 -62.97 -28.35 -2.55
C LYS A 129 -63.12 -27.37 -3.74
N LYS A 130 -62.80 -26.08 -3.53
CA LYS A 130 -62.93 -25.00 -4.52
C LYS A 130 -61.65 -24.71 -5.32
N GLU A 131 -60.48 -25.19 -4.93
CA GLU A 131 -59.24 -24.94 -5.71
C GLU A 131 -59.15 -25.91 -6.90
N ASN A 132 -58.89 -25.39 -8.10
CA ASN A 132 -58.64 -26.21 -9.29
C ASN A 132 -57.12 -26.44 -9.47
N VAL A 133 -56.74 -27.51 -10.17
CA VAL A 133 -55.33 -27.84 -10.51
C VAL A 133 -54.66 -26.67 -11.25
N TYR A 134 -55.40 -25.99 -12.12
CA TYR A 134 -54.90 -24.81 -12.84
C TYR A 134 -54.56 -23.63 -11.92
N ASP A 135 -55.21 -23.48 -10.77
CA ASP A 135 -54.88 -22.44 -9.79
C ASP A 135 -53.54 -22.72 -9.12
N ILE A 136 -53.24 -23.99 -8.85
CA ILE A 136 -51.92 -24.42 -8.34
C ILE A 136 -50.85 -24.15 -9.40
N ILE A 137 -51.09 -24.56 -10.64
CA ILE A 137 -50.16 -24.32 -11.75
C ILE A 137 -49.89 -22.82 -11.91
N LYS A 138 -50.94 -21.99 -11.89
CA LYS A 138 -50.84 -20.52 -11.94
C LYS A 138 -50.03 -19.97 -10.77
N ARG A 139 -50.22 -20.49 -9.55
CA ARG A 139 -49.45 -20.11 -8.35
C ARG A 139 -47.98 -20.49 -8.47
N VAL A 140 -47.68 -21.70 -8.96
CA VAL A 140 -46.30 -22.15 -9.19
C VAL A 140 -45.61 -21.32 -10.26
N LYS A 141 -46.25 -21.07 -11.41
CA LYS A 141 -45.72 -20.16 -12.43
C LYS A 141 -45.52 -18.74 -11.89
N ARG A 142 -46.44 -18.24 -11.05
CA ARG A 142 -46.27 -16.94 -10.37
C ARG A 142 -45.04 -16.94 -9.44
N HIS A 143 -44.84 -17.99 -8.65
CA HIS A 143 -43.66 -18.10 -7.77
C HIS A 143 -42.36 -18.21 -8.55
N MET A 144 -42.35 -18.97 -9.64
CA MET A 144 -41.20 -19.05 -10.56
C MET A 144 -40.89 -17.67 -11.15
N ARG A 145 -41.91 -16.95 -11.62
CA ARG A 145 -41.78 -15.58 -12.13
C ARG A 145 -41.20 -14.64 -11.08
N VAL A 146 -41.74 -14.66 -9.87
CA VAL A 146 -41.24 -13.81 -8.77
C VAL A 146 -39.78 -14.14 -8.48
N ARG A 147 -39.41 -15.43 -8.41
CA ARG A 147 -38.04 -15.86 -8.17
C ARG A 147 -37.09 -15.35 -9.26
N GLU A 148 -37.47 -15.47 -10.52
CA GLU A 148 -36.66 -15.03 -11.66
C GLU A 148 -36.49 -13.51 -11.67
N VAL A 149 -37.55 -12.74 -11.40
CA VAL A 149 -37.46 -11.28 -11.26
C VAL A 149 -36.64 -10.87 -10.04
N GLN A 150 -36.63 -11.66 -8.96
CA GLN A 150 -35.81 -11.40 -7.78
C GLN A 150 -34.32 -11.68 -8.01
N ASP A 151 -33.98 -12.66 -8.84
CA ASP A 151 -32.61 -13.11 -9.07
C ASP A 151 -31.86 -12.15 -9.99
N GLN A 152 -31.39 -11.04 -9.40
CA GLN A 152 -30.71 -9.95 -10.11
C GLN A 152 -29.18 -9.99 -9.92
N LYS A 153 -28.62 -11.05 -9.31
CA LYS A 153 -27.19 -11.10 -9.01
C LYS A 153 -26.35 -11.09 -10.28
N ALA A 154 -26.58 -12.03 -11.20
CA ALA A 154 -25.83 -12.10 -12.46
C ALA A 154 -26.03 -10.85 -13.32
N ASN A 155 -27.29 -10.39 -13.46
CA ASN A 155 -27.63 -9.18 -14.21
C ASN A 155 -26.90 -7.95 -13.66
N SER A 156 -26.82 -7.78 -12.33
CA SER A 156 -26.12 -6.63 -11.73
C SER A 156 -24.63 -6.58 -12.06
N ILE A 157 -24.00 -7.75 -12.23
CA ILE A 157 -22.58 -7.87 -12.55
C ILE A 157 -22.34 -7.57 -14.03
N ALA A 158 -23.19 -8.12 -14.90
CA ALA A 158 -23.19 -7.80 -16.32
C ALA A 158 -23.47 -6.31 -16.57
N ASP A 159 -24.43 -5.73 -15.85
CA ASP A 159 -24.75 -4.30 -15.90
C ASP A 159 -23.56 -3.44 -15.51
N LEU A 160 -22.82 -3.85 -14.46
CA LEU A 160 -21.63 -3.13 -14.05
C LEU A 160 -20.56 -3.14 -15.14
N ALA A 161 -20.30 -4.30 -15.73
CA ALA A 161 -19.35 -4.43 -16.84
C ALA A 161 -19.76 -3.58 -18.05
N ALA A 162 -21.05 -3.61 -18.41
CA ALA A 162 -21.62 -2.81 -19.50
C ALA A 162 -21.49 -1.30 -19.24
N VAL A 163 -21.87 -0.84 -18.05
CA VAL A 163 -21.77 0.57 -17.65
C VAL A 163 -20.33 1.07 -17.71
N LEU A 164 -19.37 0.27 -17.20
CA LEU A 164 -17.97 0.66 -17.22
C LEU A 164 -17.37 0.62 -18.62
N SER A 165 -17.78 -0.32 -19.47
CA SER A 165 -17.37 -0.37 -20.88
C SER A 165 -17.89 0.83 -21.67
N GLU A 166 -19.15 1.21 -21.48
CA GLU A 166 -19.73 2.40 -22.11
C GLU A 166 -19.01 3.67 -21.62
N GLN A 167 -18.71 3.76 -20.32
CA GLN A 167 -17.93 4.87 -19.78
C GLN A 167 -16.53 4.92 -20.39
N ALA A 168 -15.82 3.79 -20.53
CA ALA A 168 -14.51 3.75 -21.16
C ALA A 168 -14.57 4.26 -22.62
N GLN A 169 -15.58 3.84 -23.39
CA GLN A 169 -15.78 4.32 -24.76
C GLN A 169 -16.09 5.83 -24.83
N LEU A 170 -16.94 6.34 -23.93
CA LEU A 170 -17.21 7.78 -23.81
C LEU A 170 -15.95 8.55 -23.39
N GLY A 171 -15.15 7.96 -22.53
CA GLY A 171 -13.84 8.43 -22.10
C GLY A 171 -12.87 8.59 -23.26
N ALA A 172 -12.72 7.54 -24.07
CA ALA A 172 -11.86 7.55 -25.26
C ALA A 172 -12.27 8.64 -26.28
N LYS A 173 -13.58 8.92 -26.42
CA LYS A 173 -14.09 9.99 -27.30
C LYS A 173 -13.91 11.39 -26.71
N THR A 174 -14.07 11.54 -25.39
CA THR A 174 -14.09 12.84 -24.71
C THR A 174 -12.73 13.27 -24.17
N GLY A 175 -11.82 12.32 -23.93
CA GLY A 175 -10.49 12.53 -23.36
C GLY A 175 -9.60 13.40 -24.24
N PRO A 176 -9.26 12.97 -25.48
CA PRO A 176 -8.37 13.73 -26.35
C PRO A 176 -8.77 15.20 -26.56
N PRO A 177 -10.03 15.55 -26.91
CA PRO A 177 -10.39 16.96 -27.09
C PRO A 177 -10.32 17.76 -25.79
N ARG A 178 -10.54 17.12 -24.64
CA ARG A 178 -10.40 17.79 -23.34
C ARG A 178 -8.94 18.02 -22.97
N ASP A 179 -8.08 17.03 -23.20
CA ASP A 179 -6.66 17.14 -22.88
C ASP A 179 -5.98 18.15 -23.81
N GLU A 180 -6.42 18.23 -25.07
CA GLU A 180 -6.01 19.29 -26.00
C GLU A 180 -6.42 20.68 -25.50
N VAL A 181 -7.69 20.87 -25.10
CA VAL A 181 -8.15 22.12 -24.50
C VAL A 181 -7.36 22.48 -23.23
N ARG A 182 -6.99 21.49 -22.40
CA ARG A 182 -6.14 21.71 -21.23
C ARG A 182 -4.73 22.15 -21.60
N LYS A 183 -4.12 21.51 -22.60
CA LYS A 183 -2.79 21.88 -23.09
C LYS A 183 -2.80 23.30 -23.65
N GLN A 184 -3.80 23.64 -24.45
CA GLN A 184 -3.99 24.98 -25.01
C GLN A 184 -4.21 26.02 -23.91
N ASP A 185 -5.15 25.78 -22.98
CA ASP A 185 -5.39 26.68 -21.84
C ASP A 185 -4.13 26.84 -20.98
N ARG A 186 -3.31 25.79 -20.85
CA ARG A 186 -2.04 25.83 -20.13
C ARG A 186 -0.99 26.68 -20.82
N VAL A 187 -0.86 26.54 -22.14
CA VAL A 187 0.04 27.38 -22.95
C VAL A 187 -0.40 28.84 -22.90
N GLU A 188 -1.70 29.12 -23.04
CA GLU A 188 -2.29 30.47 -22.89
C GLU A 188 -1.98 31.07 -21.51
N GLU A 189 -2.18 30.29 -20.45
CA GLU A 189 -1.89 30.69 -19.07
C GLU A 189 -0.40 31.02 -18.85
N VAL A 190 0.49 30.22 -19.42
CA VAL A 190 1.94 30.42 -19.32
C VAL A 190 2.38 31.67 -20.06
N ASN A 191 1.85 31.89 -21.26
CA ASN A 191 2.08 33.12 -22.00
C ASN A 191 1.56 34.34 -21.23
N GLU A 192 0.36 34.25 -20.63
CA GLU A 192 -0.18 35.31 -19.74
C GLU A 192 0.77 35.59 -18.57
N MET A 193 1.33 34.57 -17.91
CA MET A 193 2.29 34.76 -16.82
C MET A 193 3.57 35.47 -17.27
N LEU A 194 4.12 35.09 -18.43
CA LEU A 194 5.34 35.71 -18.96
C LEU A 194 5.09 37.16 -19.37
N GLU A 195 3.95 37.46 -19.98
CA GLU A 195 3.53 38.82 -20.32
C GLU A 195 3.34 39.67 -19.06
N LEU A 196 2.64 39.17 -18.05
CA LEU A 196 2.45 39.87 -16.77
C LEU A 196 3.77 40.12 -16.05
N ASN A 197 4.72 39.17 -16.11
CA ASN A 197 6.05 39.38 -15.54
C ASN A 197 6.79 40.53 -16.27
N ARG A 198 6.77 40.55 -17.62
CA ARG A 198 7.34 41.65 -18.40
C ARG A 198 6.68 42.99 -18.09
N GLU A 199 5.36 43.03 -17.94
CA GLU A 199 4.63 44.23 -17.52
C GLU A 199 5.03 44.70 -16.12
N ALA A 200 5.23 43.76 -15.19
CA ALA A 200 5.66 44.05 -13.83
C ALA A 200 7.06 44.65 -13.80
N ASP A 201 7.99 44.13 -14.60
CA ASP A 201 9.35 44.66 -14.76
C ASP A 201 9.34 46.12 -15.25
N LEU A 202 8.33 46.51 -16.05
CA LEU A 202 8.10 47.88 -16.51
C LEU A 202 7.37 48.77 -15.47
N GLY A 203 7.31 48.34 -14.21
CA GLY A 203 6.62 49.04 -13.13
C GLY A 203 5.10 48.90 -13.16
N GLY A 204 4.56 47.87 -13.82
CA GLY A 204 3.11 47.63 -13.94
C GLY A 204 2.39 47.48 -12.61
N VAL A 205 3.03 46.86 -11.60
CA VAL A 205 2.45 46.67 -10.26
C VAL A 205 2.20 48.02 -9.57
N MET A 206 3.19 48.92 -9.59
CA MET A 206 3.08 50.25 -8.98
C MET A 206 2.00 51.11 -9.66
N LYS A 207 1.87 50.98 -10.98
CA LYS A 207 0.78 51.64 -11.74
C LYS A 207 -0.58 51.13 -11.27
N LEU A 208 -0.78 49.81 -11.19
CA LEU A 208 -2.03 49.22 -10.71
C LEU A 208 -2.34 49.61 -9.26
N GLU A 209 -1.34 49.70 -8.38
CA GLU A 209 -1.53 50.17 -7.00
C GLU A 209 -2.02 51.62 -6.95
N SER A 210 -1.43 52.50 -7.76
CA SER A 210 -1.87 53.89 -7.86
C SER A 210 -3.30 54.02 -8.39
N GLU A 211 -3.67 53.23 -9.42
CA GLU A 211 -5.03 53.20 -9.96
C GLU A 211 -6.04 52.66 -8.93
N ILE A 212 -5.68 51.60 -8.20
CA ILE A 212 -6.47 51.03 -7.12
C ILE A 212 -6.73 52.08 -6.04
N ALA A 213 -5.70 52.79 -5.59
CA ALA A 213 -5.83 53.83 -4.57
C ALA A 213 -6.75 54.96 -5.06
N GLN A 214 -6.57 55.44 -6.30
CA GLN A 214 -7.44 56.46 -6.89
C GLN A 214 -8.91 56.01 -6.96
N MET A 215 -9.19 54.77 -7.39
CA MET A 215 -10.55 54.25 -7.43
C MET A 215 -11.15 54.07 -6.03
N GLN A 216 -10.36 53.67 -5.04
CA GLN A 216 -10.82 53.57 -3.65
C GLN A 216 -11.24 54.95 -3.14
N SER A 217 -10.41 55.97 -3.33
CA SER A 217 -10.75 57.36 -2.97
C SER A 217 -12.02 57.86 -3.67
N LYS A 218 -12.21 57.55 -4.96
CA LYS A 218 -13.45 57.87 -5.69
C LYS A 218 -14.68 57.18 -5.09
N ILE A 219 -14.57 55.89 -4.76
CA ILE A 219 -15.67 55.10 -4.18
C ILE A 219 -16.05 55.63 -2.79
N ASP A 220 -15.07 56.02 -1.98
CA ASP A 220 -15.28 56.55 -0.63
C ASP A 220 -15.92 57.95 -0.64
N GLY A 221 -15.62 58.76 -1.66
CA GLY A 221 -16.24 60.08 -1.86
C GLY A 221 -17.68 60.04 -2.40
N LEU A 222 -18.11 58.93 -3.02
CA LEU A 222 -19.45 58.82 -3.62
C LEU A 222 -20.49 58.28 -2.63
N SER A 223 -21.58 59.04 -2.44
CA SER A 223 -22.75 58.54 -1.72
C SER A 223 -23.53 57.51 -2.56
N ASP A 224 -24.38 56.71 -1.90
CA ASP A 224 -25.15 55.67 -2.57
C ASP A 224 -26.19 56.30 -3.52
N GLY A 225 -26.07 56.03 -4.82
CA GLY A 225 -26.94 56.56 -5.86
C GLY A 225 -26.36 57.73 -6.66
N GLN A 226 -25.30 58.38 -6.17
CA GLN A 226 -24.56 59.36 -6.97
C GLN A 226 -23.73 58.67 -8.06
N ARG A 227 -23.56 59.37 -9.18
CA ARG A 227 -22.68 58.98 -10.28
C ARG A 227 -21.41 59.83 -10.21
N ASP A 228 -20.28 59.23 -10.56
CA ASP A 228 -19.02 59.96 -10.71
C ASP A 228 -19.10 60.97 -11.87
N GLU A 229 -18.08 61.82 -12.01
CA GLU A 229 -17.92 62.74 -13.15
C GLU A 229 -18.00 62.02 -14.49
N ASP A 230 -17.53 60.77 -14.54
CA ASP A 230 -17.58 59.87 -15.70
C ASP A 230 -18.97 59.20 -15.91
N GLY A 231 -19.96 59.54 -15.09
CA GLY A 231 -21.31 58.96 -15.14
C GLY A 231 -21.41 57.52 -14.62
N LEU A 232 -20.34 56.98 -14.04
CA LEU A 232 -20.28 55.63 -13.50
C LEU A 232 -20.94 55.55 -12.12
N SER A 233 -21.74 54.51 -11.91
CA SER A 233 -22.30 54.23 -10.58
C SER A 233 -21.24 53.68 -9.63
N LYS A 234 -21.42 53.88 -8.32
CA LYS A 234 -20.57 53.29 -7.26
C LYS A 234 -20.41 51.77 -7.39
N SER A 235 -21.46 51.06 -7.83
CA SER A 235 -21.41 49.61 -8.09
C SER A 235 -20.49 49.27 -9.27
N ALA A 236 -20.54 50.05 -10.35
CA ALA A 236 -19.65 49.89 -11.49
C ALA A 236 -18.19 50.15 -11.13
N LEU A 237 -17.92 51.19 -10.31
CA LEU A 237 -16.58 51.47 -9.79
C LEU A 237 -16.07 50.33 -8.90
N LYS A 238 -16.90 49.78 -8.00
CA LYS A 238 -16.54 48.60 -7.20
C LYS A 238 -16.19 47.38 -8.07
N ALA A 239 -16.94 47.15 -9.15
CA ALA A 239 -16.65 46.07 -10.09
C ALA A 239 -15.32 46.29 -10.82
N MET A 240 -14.99 47.53 -11.21
CA MET A 240 -13.69 47.87 -11.80
C MET A 240 -12.54 47.74 -10.81
N LEU A 241 -12.72 48.22 -9.59
CA LEU A 241 -11.76 48.06 -8.49
C LEU A 241 -11.46 46.58 -8.25
N TYR A 242 -12.49 45.73 -8.20
CA TYR A 242 -12.33 44.28 -8.07
C TYR A 242 -11.51 43.68 -9.23
N LYS A 243 -11.79 44.06 -10.48
CA LYS A 243 -11.02 43.60 -11.65
C LYS A 243 -9.55 44.02 -11.57
N ARG A 244 -9.28 45.25 -11.12
CA ARG A 244 -7.92 45.81 -10.99
C ARG A 244 -7.14 45.13 -9.87
N HIS A 245 -7.77 44.88 -8.71
CA HIS A 245 -7.19 44.05 -7.66
C HIS A 245 -6.90 42.62 -8.14
N ALA A 246 -7.82 42.00 -8.87
CA ALA A 246 -7.62 40.65 -9.41
C ALA A 246 -6.44 40.62 -10.41
N ARG A 247 -6.29 41.65 -11.25
CA ARG A 247 -5.14 41.78 -12.15
C ARG A 247 -3.83 41.98 -11.39
N LYS A 248 -3.81 42.85 -10.37
CA LYS A 248 -2.63 43.05 -9.50
C LYS A 248 -2.18 41.73 -8.86
N LEU A 249 -3.10 41.01 -8.21
CA LEU A 249 -2.79 39.72 -7.58
C LEU A 249 -2.30 38.67 -8.58
N ARG A 250 -2.86 38.64 -9.79
CA ARG A 250 -2.37 37.77 -10.88
C ARG A 250 -0.96 38.14 -11.31
N MET A 251 -0.67 39.42 -11.45
CA MET A 251 0.66 39.92 -11.81
C MET A 251 1.69 39.58 -10.73
N GLU A 252 1.39 39.84 -9.46
CA GLU A 252 2.26 39.46 -8.33
C GLU A 252 2.50 37.94 -8.28
N TYR A 253 1.46 37.14 -8.52
CA TYR A 253 1.59 35.69 -8.59
C TYR A 253 2.52 35.26 -9.74
N ALA A 254 2.34 35.82 -10.94
CA ALA A 254 3.17 35.53 -12.10
C ALA A 254 4.63 35.89 -11.85
N VAL A 255 4.89 37.07 -11.27
CA VAL A 255 6.25 37.52 -10.91
C VAL A 255 6.91 36.54 -9.94
N ASN A 256 6.21 36.20 -8.85
CA ASN A 256 6.73 35.27 -7.85
C ASN A 256 6.97 33.87 -8.42
N ALA A 257 6.07 33.40 -9.29
CA ALA A 257 6.19 32.10 -9.95
C ALA A 257 7.42 32.05 -10.89
N VAL A 258 7.58 33.06 -11.74
CA VAL A 258 8.70 33.16 -12.69
C VAL A 258 10.02 33.33 -11.94
N HIS A 259 10.07 34.21 -10.93
CA HIS A 259 11.25 34.38 -10.07
C HIS A 259 11.60 33.08 -9.35
N GLY A 260 10.63 32.35 -8.80
CA GLY A 260 10.88 31.08 -8.14
C GLY A 260 11.52 30.03 -9.05
N VAL A 261 11.15 30.00 -10.34
CA VAL A 261 11.80 29.14 -11.34
C VAL A 261 13.25 29.56 -11.58
N TYR A 262 13.51 30.86 -11.73
CA TYR A 262 14.88 31.37 -11.90
C TYR A 262 15.75 31.12 -10.68
N GLU A 263 15.25 31.35 -9.47
CA GLU A 263 15.94 31.09 -8.21
C GLU A 263 16.26 29.60 -8.03
N ALA A 264 15.29 28.72 -8.33
CA ALA A 264 15.51 27.28 -8.27
C ALA A 264 16.60 26.82 -9.24
N ARG A 265 16.63 27.39 -10.46
CA ARG A 265 17.68 27.10 -11.43
C ARG A 265 19.03 27.65 -11.01
N ALA A 266 19.08 28.87 -10.50
CA ALA A 266 20.31 29.49 -9.98
C ALA A 266 20.86 28.69 -8.78
N ALA A 267 20.00 28.21 -7.89
CA ALA A 267 20.37 27.37 -6.76
C ALA A 267 20.95 26.02 -7.21
N ARG A 268 20.34 25.36 -8.21
CA ARG A 268 20.89 24.13 -8.80
C ARG A 268 22.26 24.36 -9.45
N ALA A 269 22.41 25.46 -10.20
CA ALA A 269 23.69 25.82 -10.79
C ALA A 269 24.76 26.11 -9.72
N ALA A 270 24.40 26.86 -8.68
CA ALA A 270 25.30 27.14 -7.55
C ALA A 270 25.68 25.86 -6.78
N GLU A 271 24.76 24.91 -6.62
CA GLU A 271 25.06 23.61 -6.01
C GLU A 271 26.07 22.80 -6.84
N VAL A 272 25.91 22.79 -8.17
CA VAL A 272 26.87 22.13 -9.07
C VAL A 272 28.24 22.82 -8.99
N GLU A 273 28.30 24.15 -9.04
CA GLU A 273 29.57 24.89 -8.92
C GLU A 273 30.24 24.70 -7.55
N ALA A 274 29.48 24.71 -6.45
CA ALA A 274 30.01 24.42 -5.11
C ALA A 274 30.61 23.01 -5.03
N ARG A 275 29.96 22.02 -5.66
CA ARG A 275 30.50 20.65 -5.75
C ARG A 275 31.76 20.57 -6.61
N LYS A 276 31.87 21.36 -7.69
CA LYS A 276 33.10 21.46 -8.49
C LYS A 276 34.26 22.02 -7.66
N VAL A 277 34.03 23.09 -6.90
CA VAL A 277 35.04 23.66 -6.00
C VAL A 277 35.47 22.64 -4.94
N ALA A 278 34.53 21.89 -4.35
CA ALA A 278 34.87 20.84 -3.38
C ALA A 278 35.74 19.73 -4.01
N VAL A 279 35.52 19.38 -5.28
CA VAL A 279 36.37 18.44 -6.01
C VAL A 279 37.77 19.01 -6.23
N THR A 280 37.91 20.27 -6.66
CA THR A 280 39.23 20.89 -6.89
C THR A 280 40.02 21.06 -5.60
N GLU A 281 39.37 21.42 -4.49
CA GLU A 281 39.99 21.48 -3.16
C GLU A 281 40.47 20.10 -2.68
N ALA A 282 39.66 19.05 -2.88
CA ALA A 282 40.05 17.69 -2.51
C ALA A 282 41.25 17.20 -3.34
N GLU A 283 41.30 17.52 -4.64
CA GLU A 283 42.43 17.20 -5.51
C GLU A 283 43.69 18.01 -5.13
N ALA A 284 43.55 19.29 -4.79
CA ALA A 284 44.65 20.12 -4.30
C ALA A 284 45.25 19.56 -3.00
N ALA A 285 44.40 19.13 -2.05
CA ALA A 285 44.83 18.51 -0.80
C ALA A 285 45.60 17.19 -1.02
N ILE A 286 45.19 16.38 -2.01
CA ILE A 286 45.94 15.20 -2.42
C ILE A 286 47.31 15.58 -2.98
N ARG A 287 47.37 16.64 -3.81
CA ARG A 287 48.62 17.12 -4.42
C ARG A 287 49.60 17.65 -3.37
N GLU A 288 49.12 18.41 -2.39
CA GLU A 288 49.93 18.90 -1.27
C GLU A 288 50.45 17.76 -0.39
N ALA A 289 49.58 16.82 -0.02
CA ALA A 289 49.98 15.63 0.74
C ALA A 289 51.01 14.77 0.00
N ALA A 290 50.90 14.67 -1.33
CA ALA A 290 51.86 13.98 -2.18
C ALA A 290 53.23 14.69 -2.22
N ALA A 291 53.27 16.02 -2.13
CA ALA A 291 54.51 16.80 -2.10
C ALA A 291 55.26 16.67 -0.76
N VAL A 292 54.54 16.56 0.36
CA VAL A 292 55.14 16.41 1.71
C VAL A 292 55.66 14.99 1.97
N ARG A 293 55.04 13.97 1.33
CA ARG A 293 55.39 12.55 1.49
C ARG A 293 56.88 12.22 1.25
N PRO A 294 57.55 12.68 0.16
CA PRO A 294 58.97 12.38 -0.06
C PRO A 294 59.87 13.02 1.00
N GLU A 295 59.54 14.20 1.52
CA GLU A 295 60.36 14.83 2.58
C GLU A 295 60.25 14.08 3.89
N GLN A 296 59.03 13.70 4.30
CA GLN A 296 58.83 12.89 5.49
C GLN A 296 59.49 11.50 5.37
N ALA A 297 59.45 10.89 4.17
CA ALA A 297 60.12 9.63 3.90
C ALA A 297 61.65 9.77 3.97
N LYS A 298 62.23 10.84 3.41
CA LYS A 298 63.67 11.13 3.52
C LYS A 298 64.10 11.37 4.96
N ALA A 299 63.34 12.17 5.72
CA ALA A 299 63.63 12.44 7.13
C ALA A 299 63.52 11.17 7.99
N ALA A 300 62.53 10.30 7.72
CA ALA A 300 62.40 9.01 8.38
C ALA A 300 63.56 8.07 8.03
N ALA A 301 63.94 7.98 6.75
CA ALA A 301 65.06 7.16 6.29
C ALA A 301 66.40 7.61 6.89
N GLN A 302 66.64 8.93 6.99
CA GLN A 302 67.83 9.47 7.65
C GLN A 302 67.88 9.12 9.14
N ARG A 303 66.75 9.15 9.85
CA ARG A 303 66.67 8.75 11.26
C ARG A 303 66.94 7.26 11.46
N VAL A 304 66.44 6.42 10.55
CA VAL A 304 66.71 4.97 10.57
C VAL A 304 68.18 4.71 10.28
N ALA A 305 68.74 5.30 9.22
CA ALA A 305 70.16 5.15 8.87
C ALA A 305 71.10 5.63 10.00
N ALA A 306 70.78 6.76 10.65
CA ALA A 306 71.55 7.25 11.79
C ALA A 306 71.48 6.30 13.00
N ALA A 307 70.32 5.68 13.23
CA ALA A 307 70.14 4.73 14.32
C ALA A 307 70.83 3.38 14.06
N GLU A 308 70.80 2.90 12.82
CA GLU A 308 71.51 1.69 12.38
C GLU A 308 73.03 1.88 12.42
N ALA A 309 73.53 3.04 11.97
CA ALA A 309 74.94 3.40 12.08
C ALA A 309 75.40 3.43 13.55
N ALA A 310 74.62 4.05 14.45
CA ALA A 310 74.93 4.07 15.87
C ALA A 310 74.89 2.67 16.52
N ALA A 311 74.00 1.78 16.06
CA ALA A 311 73.96 0.40 16.52
C ALA A 311 75.17 -0.41 16.03
N MET A 312 75.56 -0.27 14.75
CA MET A 312 76.75 -0.91 14.21
C MET A 312 78.03 -0.41 14.89
N GLU A 313 78.16 0.89 15.18
CA GLU A 313 79.32 1.42 15.89
C GLU A 313 79.41 0.87 17.33
N ALA A 314 78.28 0.75 18.02
CA ALA A 314 78.24 0.16 19.35
C ALA A 314 78.56 -1.35 19.34
N GLU A 315 78.12 -2.08 18.31
CA GLU A 315 78.43 -3.51 18.13
C GLU A 315 79.91 -3.72 17.77
N ALA A 316 80.48 -2.90 16.89
CA ALA A 316 81.91 -2.93 16.57
C ALA A 316 82.79 -2.61 17.80
N ARG A 317 82.36 -1.68 18.67
CA ARG A 317 83.04 -1.41 19.95
C ARG A 317 82.95 -2.59 20.91
N ALA A 318 81.83 -3.31 20.93
CA ALA A 318 81.67 -4.51 21.74
C ALA A 318 82.48 -5.70 21.20
N GLU A 319 82.62 -5.84 19.89
CA GLU A 319 83.42 -6.91 19.26
C GLU A 319 84.93 -6.66 19.38
N ALA A 320 85.37 -5.40 19.34
CA ALA A 320 86.77 -5.03 19.57
C ALA A 320 87.23 -5.25 21.03
N ALA A 321 86.30 -5.37 21.98
CA ALA A 321 86.59 -5.79 23.35
C ALA A 321 86.81 -7.32 23.38
N LEU A 322 88.03 -7.76 23.09
CA LEU A 322 88.43 -9.16 23.13
C LEU A 322 88.27 -9.76 24.55
N PRO A 323 87.96 -11.06 24.66
CA PRO A 323 87.66 -11.69 25.95
C PRO A 323 88.89 -11.76 26.85
N SER A 324 88.98 -10.84 27.80
CA SER A 324 89.84 -10.98 28.98
C SER A 324 88.95 -11.41 30.14
N ASN A 325 89.11 -12.65 30.60
CA ASN A 325 88.28 -13.20 31.68
C ASN A 325 88.27 -12.26 32.89
N ASP A 326 87.06 -11.80 33.24
CA ASP A 326 86.66 -11.11 34.48
C ASP A 326 86.84 -9.57 34.60
N SER A 327 86.63 -8.79 33.52
CA SER A 327 86.52 -7.32 33.64
C SER A 327 85.06 -6.81 33.69
N PRO A 328 84.64 -6.06 34.74
CA PRO A 328 83.31 -5.45 34.81
C PRO A 328 83.06 -4.40 33.71
N GLU A 329 84.10 -3.85 33.08
CA GLU A 329 83.98 -2.90 31.96
C GLU A 329 83.41 -3.55 30.70
N GLU A 330 83.76 -4.81 30.42
CA GLU A 330 83.25 -5.58 29.27
C GLU A 330 81.73 -5.77 29.37
N SER A 331 81.22 -6.03 30.59
CA SER A 331 79.78 -6.16 30.85
C SER A 331 79.01 -4.86 30.58
N SER A 332 79.65 -3.71 30.80
CA SER A 332 79.09 -2.38 30.52
C SER A 332 79.01 -2.12 29.02
N ILE A 333 80.05 -2.47 28.26
CA ILE A 333 80.11 -2.29 26.80
C ILE A 333 79.07 -3.18 26.10
N ILE A 334 78.94 -4.44 26.51
CA ILE A 334 77.93 -5.36 25.97
C ILE A 334 76.50 -4.85 26.27
N LYS A 335 76.29 -4.29 27.48
CA LYS A 335 75.00 -3.70 27.85
C LYS A 335 74.69 -2.46 27.01
N GLU A 336 75.66 -1.59 26.76
CA GLU A 336 75.50 -0.41 25.92
C GLU A 336 75.18 -0.77 24.46
N ALA A 337 75.85 -1.78 23.90
CA ALA A 337 75.56 -2.30 22.56
C ALA A 337 74.14 -2.89 22.47
N ARG A 338 73.69 -3.62 23.49
CA ARG A 338 72.31 -4.13 23.57
C ARG A 338 71.28 -3.00 23.64
N GLU A 339 71.54 -1.97 24.44
CA GLU A 339 70.69 -0.78 24.54
C GLU A 339 70.69 0.06 23.24
N ALA A 340 71.81 0.13 22.52
CA ALA A 340 71.89 0.77 21.19
C ALA A 340 71.04 0.02 20.16
N ARG A 341 71.11 -1.32 20.14
CA ARG A 341 70.28 -2.17 19.27
C ARG A 341 68.78 -2.04 19.59
N GLU A 342 68.40 -2.00 20.86
CA GLU A 342 67.01 -1.75 21.26
C GLU A 342 66.53 -0.34 20.87
N ARG A 343 67.38 0.69 21.00
CA ARG A 343 67.07 2.05 20.54
C ARG A 343 66.86 2.10 19.03
N ALA A 344 67.71 1.44 18.24
CA ALA A 344 67.55 1.34 16.79
C ALA A 344 66.25 0.60 16.41
N ALA A 345 65.94 -0.53 17.06
CA ALA A 345 64.70 -1.26 16.84
C ALA A 345 63.43 -0.42 17.17
N ARG A 346 63.47 0.41 18.21
CA ARG A 346 62.38 1.34 18.55
C ARG A 346 62.22 2.43 17.49
N ILE A 347 63.32 2.98 16.97
CA ILE A 347 63.31 3.99 15.91
C ILE A 347 62.73 3.41 14.62
N LEU A 348 63.15 2.20 14.23
CA LEU A 348 62.61 1.50 13.06
C LEU A 348 61.10 1.23 13.20
N LYS A 349 60.65 0.73 14.36
CA LYS A 349 59.22 0.52 14.64
C LYS A 349 58.41 1.83 14.63
N ASN A 350 59.00 2.93 15.08
CA ASN A 350 58.37 4.25 15.01
C ASN A 350 58.32 4.80 13.57
N ALA A 351 59.36 4.55 12.77
CA ALA A 351 59.40 4.89 11.35
C ALA A 351 58.30 4.13 10.58
N GLU A 352 58.18 2.82 10.77
CA GLU A 352 57.10 2.01 10.19
C GLU A 352 55.71 2.51 10.59
N ARG A 353 55.52 2.87 11.87
CA ARG A 353 54.25 3.44 12.35
C ARG A 353 53.96 4.79 11.69
N SER A 354 54.97 5.63 11.50
CA SER A 354 54.82 6.91 10.80
C SER A 354 54.48 6.71 9.32
N GLU A 355 55.10 5.74 8.65
CA GLU A 355 54.80 5.42 7.25
C GLU A 355 53.37 4.89 7.09
N ARG A 356 52.92 4.01 8.00
CA ARG A 356 51.53 3.54 8.03
C ARG A 356 50.54 4.69 8.24
N ARG A 357 50.86 5.65 9.12
CA ARG A 357 50.03 6.85 9.33
C ARG A 357 49.93 7.68 8.06
N VAL A 358 51.06 7.97 7.39
CA VAL A 358 51.07 8.72 6.13
C VAL A 358 50.31 7.99 5.03
N LYS A 359 50.47 6.66 4.91
CA LYS A 359 49.69 5.83 3.97
C LYS A 359 48.19 5.89 4.27
N SER A 360 47.78 5.79 5.54
CA SER A 360 46.36 5.88 5.94
C SER A 360 45.76 7.26 5.69
N GLN A 361 46.53 8.33 5.90
CA GLN A 361 46.11 9.71 5.60
C GLN A 361 45.93 9.91 4.09
N ALA A 362 46.85 9.40 3.27
CA ALA A 362 46.74 9.45 1.82
C ALA A 362 45.49 8.71 1.32
N GLN A 363 45.24 7.49 1.82
CA GLN A 363 44.03 6.72 1.48
C GLN A 363 42.74 7.44 1.91
N ALA A 364 42.74 8.10 3.07
CA ALA A 364 41.58 8.87 3.53
C ALA A 364 41.31 10.10 2.66
N LEU A 365 42.35 10.79 2.17
CA LEU A 365 42.21 11.91 1.23
C LEU A 365 41.71 11.43 -0.14
N GLU A 366 42.24 10.32 -0.64
CA GLU A 366 41.80 9.70 -1.89
C GLU A 366 40.31 9.30 -1.84
N LEU A 367 39.87 8.70 -0.73
CA LEU A 367 38.46 8.37 -0.49
C LEU A 367 37.57 9.61 -0.41
N LYS A 368 38.06 10.71 0.19
CA LYS A 368 37.33 11.98 0.22
C LYS A 368 37.16 12.56 -1.18
N ALA A 369 38.22 12.57 -1.99
CA ALA A 369 38.14 13.03 -3.38
C ALA A 369 37.23 12.15 -4.24
N SER A 370 37.26 10.82 -4.06
CA SER A 370 36.35 9.92 -4.80
C SER A 370 34.89 10.16 -4.44
N ARG A 371 34.59 10.43 -3.16
CA ARG A 371 33.23 10.80 -2.71
C ARG A 371 32.80 12.14 -3.31
N ALA A 372 33.64 13.16 -3.24
CA ALA A 372 33.36 14.47 -3.85
C ALA A 372 33.09 14.36 -5.36
N LYS A 373 33.84 13.52 -6.09
CA LYS A 373 33.61 13.25 -7.52
C LYS A 373 32.29 12.53 -7.79
N HIS A 374 31.94 11.56 -6.95
CA HIS A 374 30.66 10.87 -7.05
C HIS A 374 29.50 11.85 -6.82
N ASP A 375 29.59 12.66 -5.76
CA ASP A 375 28.57 13.65 -5.43
C ASP A 375 28.44 14.69 -6.54
N LEU A 376 29.54 15.14 -7.15
CA LEU A 376 29.50 16.02 -8.31
C LEU A 376 28.75 15.37 -9.48
N ARG A 377 29.07 14.11 -9.84
CA ARG A 377 28.38 13.38 -10.91
C ARG A 377 26.89 13.21 -10.62
N GLU A 378 26.52 12.91 -9.39
CA GLU A 378 25.12 12.76 -9.00
C GLU A 378 24.37 14.10 -9.10
N ALA A 379 25.00 15.22 -8.73
CA ALA A 379 24.41 16.55 -8.93
C ALA A 379 24.30 16.93 -10.40
N GLU A 380 25.35 16.71 -11.20
CA GLU A 380 25.32 16.95 -12.64
C GLU A 380 24.26 16.09 -13.32
N GLN A 381 24.12 14.83 -12.92
CA GLN A 381 23.09 13.94 -13.43
C GLN A 381 21.70 14.42 -13.00
N LYS A 382 21.47 14.80 -11.74
CA LYS A 382 20.19 15.37 -11.30
C LYS A 382 19.84 16.67 -12.02
N ALA A 383 20.84 17.52 -12.30
CA ALA A 383 20.65 18.73 -13.09
C ALA A 383 20.27 18.39 -14.54
N ARG A 384 21.02 17.46 -15.17
CA ARG A 384 20.71 16.97 -16.52
C ARG A 384 19.37 16.27 -16.61
N ASP A 385 19.01 15.42 -15.65
CA ASP A 385 17.73 14.72 -15.62
C ASP A 385 16.57 15.71 -15.43
N ALA A 386 16.79 16.80 -14.70
CA ALA A 386 15.82 17.89 -14.61
C ALA A 386 15.69 18.66 -15.94
N ASP A 387 16.79 18.97 -16.61
CA ASP A 387 16.80 19.63 -17.92
C ASP A 387 16.26 18.72 -19.04
N VAL A 388 16.51 17.40 -18.96
CA VAL A 388 16.01 16.39 -19.90
C VAL A 388 14.54 16.11 -19.63
N ALA A 389 14.08 16.07 -18.37
CA ALA A 389 12.65 16.03 -18.07
C ALA A 389 11.95 17.28 -18.64
N GLU A 390 12.61 18.44 -18.61
CA GLU A 390 12.12 19.67 -19.26
C GLU A 390 12.08 19.53 -20.80
N ALA A 391 13.09 18.91 -21.41
CA ALA A 391 13.23 18.78 -22.87
C ALA A 391 12.43 17.61 -23.50
N ALA A 392 12.28 16.47 -22.82
CA ALA A 392 11.66 15.27 -23.35
C ALA A 392 10.14 15.43 -23.55
N GLU A 393 9.47 16.23 -22.72
CA GLU A 393 8.05 16.53 -22.91
C GLU A 393 7.81 17.50 -24.07
N SER A 394 8.73 18.42 -24.37
CA SER A 394 8.65 19.26 -25.58
C SER A 394 8.76 18.47 -26.88
N ALA A 395 9.59 17.41 -26.92
CA ALA A 395 9.74 16.57 -28.11
C ALA A 395 8.49 15.70 -28.42
N SER A 396 7.57 15.53 -27.46
CA SER A 396 6.36 14.74 -27.64
C SER A 396 5.20 15.48 -28.34
N VAL A 397 5.34 16.79 -28.58
CA VAL A 397 4.29 17.63 -29.17
C VAL A 397 4.54 17.92 -30.66
N GLU A 398 5.75 17.73 -31.17
CA GLU A 398 6.10 17.93 -32.59
C GLU A 398 6.32 16.60 -33.33
N ASP A 399 5.28 15.76 -33.44
CA ASP A 399 5.28 14.63 -34.39
C ASP A 399 4.77 15.10 -35.76
N GLN A 400 5.61 15.89 -36.46
CA GLN A 400 5.47 16.13 -37.90
C GLN A 400 6.84 16.05 -38.59
N SER A 401 7.14 14.85 -39.10
CA SER A 401 8.05 14.52 -40.22
C SER A 401 9.48 15.11 -40.21
N PRO A 402 10.51 14.29 -39.89
CA PRO A 402 11.89 14.74 -39.97
C PRO A 402 12.37 14.74 -41.43
N VAL A 403 12.69 15.93 -41.96
CA VAL A 403 13.58 16.05 -43.12
C VAL A 403 15.02 16.17 -42.57
N PRO A 404 15.91 15.20 -42.83
CA PRO A 404 17.28 15.25 -42.34
C PRO A 404 18.10 16.25 -43.18
N SER A 405 18.15 17.51 -42.75
CA SER A 405 19.08 18.50 -43.31
C SER A 405 20.33 18.56 -42.42
N ALA A 406 21.41 17.96 -42.92
CA ALA A 406 22.72 17.93 -42.27
C ALA A 406 23.47 19.24 -42.51
N ALA A 407 23.37 20.21 -41.59
CA ALA A 407 24.33 21.31 -41.50
C ALA A 407 24.34 21.98 -40.11
N SER A 408 25.51 21.93 -39.46
CA SER A 408 26.01 22.81 -38.40
C SER A 408 25.28 22.86 -37.03
N PRO A 409 25.90 22.38 -35.92
CA PRO A 409 25.33 22.46 -34.58
C PRO A 409 25.72 23.78 -33.91
N GLU A 410 25.15 24.90 -34.35
CA GLU A 410 25.04 26.06 -33.46
C GLU A 410 23.95 25.72 -32.45
N ALA A 411 24.37 25.29 -31.26
CA ALA A 411 23.47 24.95 -30.16
C ALA A 411 22.72 26.21 -29.71
N LYS A 412 21.59 26.51 -30.36
CA LYS A 412 20.63 27.50 -29.88
C LYS A 412 20.31 27.13 -28.42
N PRO A 413 20.37 28.09 -27.48
CA PRO A 413 20.00 27.83 -26.10
C PRO A 413 18.60 27.21 -26.11
N GLN A 414 18.46 26.00 -25.57
CA GLN A 414 17.19 25.30 -25.51
C GLN A 414 16.18 26.22 -24.82
N GLU A 415 15.08 26.54 -25.53
CA GLU A 415 14.01 27.35 -24.97
C GLU A 415 13.39 26.59 -23.78
N LEU A 416 13.28 27.26 -22.62
CA LEU A 416 12.71 26.62 -21.44
C LEU A 416 11.25 26.27 -21.68
N ASN A 417 10.85 25.08 -21.26
CA ASN A 417 9.45 24.67 -21.32
C ASN A 417 8.68 25.24 -20.13
N TRP A 418 8.32 26.52 -20.23
CA TRP A 418 7.60 27.26 -19.21
C TRP A 418 6.28 26.61 -18.78
N ALA A 419 5.67 25.78 -19.64
CA ALA A 419 4.42 25.10 -19.34
C ALA A 419 4.52 24.04 -18.24
N LEU A 420 5.71 23.48 -18.02
CA LEU A 420 5.96 22.49 -16.97
C LEU A 420 6.49 23.12 -15.68
N LEU A 421 7.31 24.14 -15.81
CA LEU A 421 8.03 24.76 -14.69
C LEU A 421 7.14 25.69 -13.87
N LEU A 422 6.30 26.49 -14.53
CA LEU A 422 5.45 27.42 -13.80
C LEU A 422 4.33 26.66 -13.08
N PRO A 423 3.83 27.12 -11.93
CA PRO A 423 2.56 26.63 -11.40
C PRO A 423 1.37 27.13 -12.24
N SER A 424 0.18 26.54 -12.09
CA SER A 424 -1.06 27.11 -12.65
C SER A 424 -1.57 28.26 -11.78
N PHE A 425 -2.20 29.27 -12.37
CA PHE A 425 -2.91 30.29 -11.62
C PHE A 425 -3.87 29.63 -10.62
N PRO A 426 -4.11 30.28 -9.47
CA PRO A 426 -5.10 29.79 -8.53
C PRO A 426 -6.45 29.60 -9.25
N PRO A 427 -7.14 28.45 -9.02
CA PRO A 427 -8.33 28.11 -9.78
C PRO A 427 -9.41 29.17 -9.59
N ARG A 428 -9.98 29.65 -10.71
CA ARG A 428 -11.11 30.57 -10.67
C ARG A 428 -12.31 29.84 -10.09
N ASP A 429 -12.97 30.47 -9.12
CA ASP A 429 -14.22 29.94 -8.57
C ASP A 429 -15.28 29.89 -9.68
N PRO A 430 -15.79 28.70 -10.06
CA PRO A 430 -16.74 28.57 -11.16
C PRO A 430 -18.06 29.29 -10.89
N SER A 431 -18.36 29.63 -9.63
CA SER A 431 -19.57 30.39 -9.26
C SER A 431 -19.49 31.87 -9.65
N ARG A 432 -18.29 32.41 -9.84
CA ARG A 432 -18.06 33.83 -10.17
C ARG A 432 -18.01 34.11 -11.66
N VAL A 433 -17.90 33.07 -12.50
CA VAL A 433 -17.84 33.21 -13.96
C VAL A 433 -19.27 33.35 -14.50
N PRO A 434 -19.59 34.41 -15.27
CA PRO A 434 -20.92 34.60 -15.86
C PRO A 434 -21.34 33.39 -16.70
N ARG A 435 -22.56 32.89 -16.50
CA ARG A 435 -23.08 31.76 -17.31
C ARG A 435 -23.17 32.18 -18.77
N GLY A 436 -22.66 31.34 -19.67
CA GLY A 436 -22.64 31.58 -21.11
C GLY A 436 -21.43 32.37 -21.62
N SER A 437 -20.50 32.78 -20.75
CA SER A 437 -19.20 33.28 -21.23
C SER A 437 -18.37 32.15 -21.85
N PRO A 438 -17.44 32.46 -22.78
CA PRO A 438 -16.51 31.45 -23.31
C PRO A 438 -15.72 30.74 -22.19
N GLU A 439 -15.31 31.46 -21.15
CA GLU A 439 -14.65 30.89 -19.97
C GLU A 439 -15.55 29.91 -19.22
N TRP A 440 -16.86 30.18 -19.12
CA TRP A 440 -17.80 29.28 -18.49
C TRP A 440 -17.96 27.98 -19.28
N GLU A 441 -17.95 28.06 -20.61
CA GLU A 441 -18.01 26.88 -21.47
C GLU A 441 -16.71 26.06 -21.40
N LYS A 442 -15.54 26.71 -21.41
CA LYS A 442 -14.24 26.09 -21.13
C LYS A 442 -14.26 25.38 -19.76
N LEU A 443 -14.64 26.08 -18.70
CA LEU A 443 -14.75 25.49 -17.35
C LEU A 443 -15.77 24.34 -17.31
N ARG A 444 -16.89 24.44 -18.04
CA ARG A 444 -17.87 23.36 -18.12
C ARG A 444 -17.28 22.13 -18.78
N LEU A 445 -16.51 22.27 -19.86
CA LEU A 445 -15.81 21.18 -20.54
C LEU A 445 -14.76 20.55 -19.63
N LEU A 446 -13.92 21.36 -18.98
CA LEU A 446 -12.90 20.91 -18.02
C LEU A 446 -13.52 20.23 -16.80
N ASN A 447 -14.74 20.61 -16.41
CA ASN A 447 -15.48 20.00 -15.32
C ASN A 447 -16.35 18.82 -15.74
N LYS A 448 -16.46 18.46 -17.03
CA LYS A 448 -17.17 17.22 -17.41
C LYS A 448 -16.52 16.02 -16.68
N PRO A 449 -17.28 14.99 -16.29
CA PRO A 449 -16.69 13.76 -15.76
C PRO A 449 -15.63 13.23 -16.72
N VAL A 450 -14.42 12.96 -16.21
CA VAL A 450 -13.48 12.08 -16.93
C VAL A 450 -14.06 10.69 -16.75
N PHE A 451 -14.41 10.04 -17.86
CA PHE A 451 -14.75 8.62 -17.83
C PHE A 451 -13.47 7.87 -18.17
N SER A 452 -12.96 7.04 -17.25
CA SER A 452 -11.84 6.15 -17.52
C SER A 452 -12.05 4.82 -16.81
N ALA A 453 -11.61 3.73 -17.43
CA ALA A 453 -11.52 2.43 -16.76
C ALA A 453 -10.23 2.29 -15.95
N GLU A 454 -9.21 3.10 -16.25
CA GLU A 454 -7.91 3.05 -15.59
C GLU A 454 -8.00 3.51 -14.13
N GLY A 455 -7.42 2.71 -13.25
CA GLY A 455 -7.47 2.97 -11.81
C GLY A 455 -8.84 2.71 -11.17
N VAL A 456 -9.79 2.11 -11.90
CA VAL A 456 -11.01 1.58 -11.31
C VAL A 456 -10.71 0.20 -10.72
N THR A 457 -11.01 0.04 -9.43
CA THR A 457 -10.83 -1.22 -8.71
C THR A 457 -12.18 -1.75 -8.24
N ILE A 458 -12.52 -2.98 -8.60
CA ILE A 458 -13.72 -3.66 -8.09
C ILE A 458 -13.28 -4.68 -7.05
N LYS A 459 -13.77 -4.50 -5.82
CA LYS A 459 -13.60 -5.45 -4.73
C LYS A 459 -14.79 -6.41 -4.69
N TRP A 460 -14.53 -7.72 -4.78
CA TRP A 460 -15.55 -8.75 -4.90
C TRP A 460 -15.72 -9.55 -3.62
N ALA A 461 -16.96 -9.78 -3.18
CA ALA A 461 -17.22 -10.69 -2.06
C ALA A 461 -16.92 -12.15 -2.41
N ASN A 462 -17.11 -12.54 -3.67
CA ASN A 462 -16.75 -13.83 -4.24
C ASN A 462 -15.87 -13.62 -5.47
N THR A 463 -14.69 -14.26 -5.52
CA THR A 463 -13.71 -14.08 -6.60
C THR A 463 -14.14 -14.68 -7.93
N LEU A 464 -15.17 -15.53 -7.94
CA LEU A 464 -15.75 -16.12 -9.17
C LEU A 464 -16.87 -15.26 -9.77
N ASP A 465 -17.42 -14.32 -9.01
CA ASP A 465 -18.49 -13.44 -9.52
C ASP A 465 -18.07 -12.59 -10.74
N PRO A 466 -16.82 -12.14 -10.94
CA PRO A 466 -16.38 -11.44 -12.16
C PRO A 466 -16.63 -12.21 -13.47
N GLU A 467 -16.66 -13.55 -13.42
CA GLU A 467 -16.85 -14.43 -14.59
C GLU A 467 -18.28 -14.38 -15.14
N LEU A 468 -19.23 -13.84 -14.37
CA LEU A 468 -20.62 -13.69 -14.80
C LEU A 468 -20.81 -12.59 -15.85
N ALA A 469 -19.81 -11.74 -16.05
CA ALA A 469 -19.77 -10.78 -17.15
C ALA A 469 -18.90 -11.31 -18.29
N GLU A 470 -19.39 -11.18 -19.51
CA GLU A 470 -18.72 -11.71 -20.71
C GLU A 470 -17.40 -10.99 -21.01
N THR A 471 -17.40 -9.66 -20.90
CA THR A 471 -16.23 -8.82 -21.17
C THR A 471 -16.11 -7.68 -20.15
N TRP A 472 -14.87 -7.32 -19.83
CA TRP A 472 -14.54 -6.17 -18.97
C TRP A 472 -13.62 -5.21 -19.73
N PRO A 473 -13.70 -3.88 -19.47
CA PRO A 473 -12.80 -2.94 -20.11
C PRO A 473 -11.35 -3.14 -19.63
N SER A 474 -10.38 -2.96 -20.53
CA SER A 474 -8.96 -2.98 -20.20
C SER A 474 -8.61 -1.87 -19.21
N GLY A 475 -7.76 -2.16 -18.21
CA GLY A 475 -7.34 -1.21 -17.17
C GLY A 475 -8.13 -1.32 -15.85
N LEU A 476 -9.14 -2.19 -15.81
CA LEU A 476 -9.87 -2.49 -14.58
C LEU A 476 -9.11 -3.49 -13.70
N THR A 477 -9.10 -3.25 -12.39
CA THR A 477 -8.47 -4.14 -11.41
C THR A 477 -9.52 -4.86 -10.57
N HIS A 478 -9.42 -6.18 -10.47
CA HIS A 478 -10.30 -7.01 -9.65
C HIS A 478 -9.54 -7.42 -8.38
N GLU A 479 -10.12 -7.13 -7.22
CA GLU A 479 -9.54 -7.51 -5.92
C GLU A 479 -10.55 -8.31 -5.09
N PRO A 480 -10.10 -9.24 -4.23
CA PRO A 480 -10.98 -9.84 -3.23
C PRO A 480 -11.32 -8.79 -2.16
N MET A 481 -12.61 -8.68 -1.81
CA MET A 481 -13.10 -7.80 -0.75
C MET A 481 -12.72 -8.31 0.66
N GLY A 482 -12.43 -9.61 0.77
CA GLY A 482 -12.27 -10.30 2.04
C GLY A 482 -13.61 -10.61 2.71
N TRP A 483 -13.54 -11.24 3.88
CA TRP A 483 -14.72 -11.65 4.63
C TRP A 483 -15.44 -10.44 5.24
N THR A 484 -16.69 -10.22 4.81
CA THR A 484 -17.55 -9.17 5.39
C THR A 484 -18.95 -9.70 5.73
N ARG A 485 -19.59 -9.08 6.72
CA ARG A 485 -20.98 -9.40 7.10
C ARG A 485 -21.97 -8.49 6.35
N TYR A 486 -22.36 -7.39 6.97
CA TYR A 486 -23.37 -6.45 6.45
C TYR A 486 -22.80 -5.07 6.12
N THR A 487 -21.51 -4.86 6.38
CA THR A 487 -20.80 -3.61 6.13
C THR A 487 -19.66 -3.89 5.18
N ALA A 488 -19.63 -3.21 4.05
CA ALA A 488 -18.52 -3.29 3.10
C ALA A 488 -17.23 -2.77 3.77
N PRO A 489 -16.04 -3.25 3.36
CA PRO A 489 -14.79 -2.76 3.94
C PRO A 489 -14.52 -1.32 3.48
N LEU A 490 -13.59 -0.64 4.14
CA LEU A 490 -13.09 0.64 3.64
C LEU A 490 -12.32 0.40 2.34
N ALA A 491 -12.52 1.27 1.36
CA ALA A 491 -11.76 1.18 0.12
C ALA A 491 -10.25 1.32 0.33
N THR A 492 -9.83 2.11 1.31
CA THR A 492 -8.43 2.30 1.69
C THR A 492 -7.83 1.14 2.49
N ASP A 493 -8.65 0.20 2.98
CA ASP A 493 -8.19 -0.97 3.73
C ASP A 493 -7.66 -2.03 2.76
N LYS A 494 -6.37 -1.95 2.43
CA LYS A 494 -5.65 -2.95 1.62
C LYS A 494 -5.53 -4.29 2.34
N ASP A 495 -5.57 -4.29 3.66
CA ASP A 495 -5.43 -5.50 4.48
C ASP A 495 -6.74 -6.28 4.61
N ALA A 496 -7.89 -5.66 4.31
CA ALA A 496 -9.17 -6.35 4.31
C ALA A 496 -9.18 -7.60 3.42
N ALA A 497 -8.51 -7.53 2.27
CA ALA A 497 -8.33 -8.64 1.33
C ALA A 497 -7.55 -9.82 1.92
N LYS A 498 -6.60 -9.54 2.82
CA LYS A 498 -5.72 -10.54 3.45
C LYS A 498 -6.35 -11.20 4.68
N ARG A 499 -7.47 -10.65 5.19
CA ARG A 499 -8.14 -11.19 6.37
C ARG A 499 -8.90 -12.45 5.99
N ASP A 500 -8.31 -13.59 6.33
CA ASP A 500 -9.03 -14.86 6.37
C ASP A 500 -10.15 -14.84 7.43
N ILE A 501 -11.03 -15.85 7.44
CA ILE A 501 -12.12 -16.04 8.41
C ILE A 501 -11.61 -15.86 9.85
N SER A 502 -10.41 -16.39 10.13
CA SER A 502 -9.73 -16.30 11.42
C SER A 502 -9.41 -14.86 11.82
N GLY A 503 -8.73 -14.10 10.94
CA GLY A 503 -8.40 -12.70 11.14
C GLY A 503 -9.64 -11.81 11.26
N PHE A 504 -10.70 -12.11 10.49
CA PHE A 504 -11.97 -11.41 10.61
C PHE A 504 -12.65 -11.68 11.97
N LYS A 505 -12.74 -12.95 12.41
CA LYS A 505 -13.29 -13.31 13.73
C LYS A 505 -12.49 -12.69 14.89
N ALA A 506 -11.17 -12.65 14.79
CA ALA A 506 -10.30 -12.02 15.78
C ALA A 506 -10.59 -10.52 15.92
N SER A 507 -10.80 -9.82 14.80
CA SER A 507 -11.14 -8.38 14.82
C SER A 507 -12.50 -8.06 15.44
N LEU A 508 -13.48 -8.97 15.27
CA LEU A 508 -14.82 -8.79 15.84
C LEU A 508 -14.87 -9.06 17.33
N TRP A 509 -14.05 -9.99 17.82
CA TRP A 509 -14.07 -10.44 19.21
C TRP A 509 -12.68 -10.32 19.84
N PRO A 510 -12.13 -9.09 19.96
CA PRO A 510 -10.76 -8.89 20.46
C PRO A 510 -10.55 -9.42 21.87
N ASN A 511 -11.64 -9.57 22.65
CA ASN A 511 -11.61 -10.03 24.03
C ASN A 511 -11.94 -11.53 24.20
N ARG A 512 -12.23 -12.27 23.12
CA ARG A 512 -12.39 -13.73 23.21
C ARG A 512 -11.11 -14.38 22.73
N THR A 513 -10.51 -15.20 23.59
CA THR A 513 -9.57 -16.22 23.13
C THR A 513 -10.28 -17.07 22.07
N PRO A 514 -9.70 -17.21 20.88
CA PRO A 514 -10.34 -17.90 19.77
C PRO A 514 -10.41 -19.41 20.06
N ASN A 515 -11.50 -19.87 20.68
CA ASN A 515 -11.80 -21.30 20.89
C ASN A 515 -11.96 -22.11 19.57
N TRP A 516 -11.80 -21.49 18.40
CA TRP A 516 -11.90 -22.10 17.07
C TRP A 516 -10.57 -22.15 16.32
N LEU A 517 -9.51 -21.51 16.84
CA LEU A 517 -8.18 -21.91 16.42
C LEU A 517 -7.91 -23.22 17.15
N PRO A 518 -7.53 -24.31 16.45
CA PRO A 518 -6.99 -25.48 17.15
C PRO A 518 -5.94 -24.93 18.11
N GLU A 519 -6.03 -25.29 19.38
CA GLU A 519 -4.98 -24.91 20.32
C GLU A 519 -3.68 -25.35 19.64
N SER A 520 -2.74 -24.41 19.47
CA SER A 520 -1.48 -24.63 18.76
C SER A 520 -0.97 -26.02 19.08
N GLU A 521 -0.58 -26.82 18.09
CA GLU A 521 -0.20 -28.23 18.26
C GLU A 521 0.70 -28.45 19.49
N GLU A 522 1.55 -27.48 19.86
CA GLU A 522 2.34 -27.46 21.10
C GLU A 522 1.56 -27.62 22.42
N LYS A 523 0.34 -27.09 22.50
CA LYS A 523 -0.55 -27.24 23.66
C LYS A 523 -1.25 -28.59 23.66
N GLU A 524 -1.68 -29.07 22.49
CA GLU A 524 -2.23 -30.42 22.37
C GLU A 524 -1.16 -31.47 22.66
N GLU A 525 0.08 -31.28 22.17
CA GLU A 525 1.24 -32.12 22.49
C GLU A 525 1.57 -32.08 23.98
N LYS A 526 1.51 -30.91 24.62
CA LYS A 526 1.71 -30.80 26.08
C LYS A 526 0.60 -31.52 26.84
N GLU A 527 -0.66 -31.28 26.53
CA GLU A 527 -1.77 -31.97 27.19
C GLU A 527 -1.75 -33.48 26.92
N GLU A 528 -1.37 -33.91 25.72
CA GLU A 528 -1.27 -35.32 25.36
C GLU A 528 -0.07 -35.98 26.04
N SER A 529 1.05 -35.25 26.20
CA SER A 529 2.20 -35.68 27.01
C SER A 529 1.85 -35.81 28.49
N GLU A 530 1.03 -34.92 29.04
CA GLU A 530 0.56 -34.99 30.42
C GLU A 530 -0.47 -36.11 30.61
N LYS A 531 -1.43 -36.25 29.69
CA LYS A 531 -2.42 -37.35 29.70
C LYS A 531 -1.75 -38.71 29.54
N SER A 532 -0.72 -38.81 28.71
CA SER A 532 0.06 -40.05 28.53
C SER A 532 0.92 -40.37 29.76
N ARG A 533 1.51 -39.37 30.42
CA ARG A 533 2.18 -39.52 31.71
C ARG A 533 1.21 -40.00 32.80
N ALA A 534 0.05 -39.37 32.94
CA ALA A 534 -0.99 -39.78 33.89
C ALA A 534 -1.52 -41.20 33.62
N ARG A 535 -1.63 -41.61 32.33
CA ARG A 535 -1.99 -42.98 31.95
C ARG A 535 -0.91 -44.00 32.34
N ARG A 536 0.37 -43.65 32.24
CA ARG A 536 1.49 -44.51 32.69
C ARG A 536 1.47 -44.68 34.20
N GLU A 537 1.31 -43.60 34.95
CA GLU A 537 1.25 -43.63 36.42
C GLU A 537 0.08 -44.50 36.93
N ARG A 538 -1.11 -44.37 36.32
CA ARG A 538 -2.26 -45.24 36.66
C ARG A 538 -1.99 -46.72 36.38
N LYS A 539 -1.31 -47.05 35.28
CA LYS A 539 -0.96 -48.44 34.94
C LYS A 539 0.05 -49.01 35.92
N GLU A 540 1.05 -48.23 36.33
CA GLU A 540 2.01 -48.63 37.35
C GLU A 540 1.33 -48.87 38.71
N GLU A 541 0.42 -48.00 39.11
CA GLU A 541 -0.31 -48.15 40.36
C GLU A 541 -1.21 -49.40 40.36
N GLN A 542 -1.89 -49.68 39.24
CA GLN A 542 -2.64 -50.93 39.05
C GLN A 542 -1.74 -52.17 39.09
N SER A 543 -0.57 -52.09 38.45
CA SER A 543 0.43 -53.18 38.49
C SER A 543 0.93 -53.44 39.91
N LYS A 544 1.23 -52.39 40.69
CA LYS A 544 1.61 -52.49 42.11
C LYS A 544 0.50 -53.13 42.95
N LYS A 545 -0.76 -52.71 42.77
CA LYS A 545 -1.92 -53.30 43.47
C LYS A 545 -2.10 -54.78 43.11
N ARG A 546 -1.95 -55.13 41.83
CA ARG A 546 -2.06 -56.52 41.37
C ARG A 546 -0.92 -57.39 41.91
N ASN A 547 0.31 -56.89 41.92
CA ASN A 547 1.46 -57.60 42.47
C ASN A 547 1.34 -57.78 43.99
N ALA A 548 0.90 -56.75 44.72
CA ALA A 548 0.63 -56.87 46.15
C ALA A 548 -0.45 -57.91 46.46
N TYR A 549 -1.52 -57.96 45.65
CA TYR A 549 -2.56 -58.97 45.76
C TYR A 549 -2.03 -60.39 45.48
N VAL A 550 -1.24 -60.55 44.41
CA VAL A 550 -0.61 -61.85 44.08
C VAL A 550 0.34 -62.29 45.18
N SER A 551 1.13 -61.39 45.77
CA SER A 551 1.98 -61.72 46.93
C SER A 551 1.15 -62.18 48.12
N ARG A 552 0.05 -61.50 48.46
CA ARG A 552 -0.85 -61.95 49.53
C ARG A 552 -1.42 -63.34 49.27
N ILE A 553 -1.84 -63.63 48.04
CA ILE A 553 -2.31 -64.98 47.68
C ILE A 553 -1.19 -66.00 47.82
N LYS A 554 0.02 -65.69 47.36
CA LYS A 554 1.17 -66.58 47.52
C LYS A 554 1.46 -66.85 48.98
N ASP A 555 1.47 -65.83 49.82
CA ASP A 555 1.70 -65.97 51.26
C ASP A 555 0.60 -66.82 51.93
N ASP A 556 -0.66 -66.63 51.53
CA ASP A 556 -1.80 -67.39 52.04
C ASP A 556 -1.76 -68.86 51.61
N ILE A 557 -1.38 -69.13 50.36
CA ILE A 557 -1.17 -70.49 49.83
C ILE A 557 0.02 -71.17 50.52
N VAL A 558 1.15 -70.47 50.67
CA VAL A 558 2.34 -70.99 51.36
C VAL A 558 2.02 -71.27 52.84
N GLY A 559 1.26 -70.38 53.49
CA GLY A 559 0.79 -70.56 54.85
C GLY A 559 -0.11 -71.79 55.04
N LYS A 560 -0.99 -72.08 54.07
CA LYS A 560 -1.85 -73.28 54.08
C LYS A 560 -1.09 -74.56 53.74
N LEU A 561 -0.11 -74.50 52.84
CA LEU A 561 0.67 -75.66 52.43
C LEU A 561 1.74 -76.06 53.45
N GLN A 562 2.25 -75.14 54.28
CA GLN A 562 3.25 -75.50 55.30
C GLN A 562 2.77 -76.54 56.33
N PRO A 563 1.59 -76.43 56.96
CA PRO A 563 1.11 -77.44 57.90
C PRO A 563 0.79 -78.76 57.19
N GLU A 564 0.28 -78.73 55.95
CA GLU A 564 0.12 -79.95 55.14
C GLU A 564 1.47 -80.60 54.88
N LYS A 565 2.48 -79.86 54.41
CA LYS A 565 3.81 -80.40 54.13
C LYS A 565 4.50 -80.95 55.38
N GLN A 566 4.23 -80.36 56.55
CA GLN A 566 4.65 -80.92 57.85
C GLN A 566 3.87 -82.19 58.21
N GLY A 567 2.56 -82.24 57.94
CA GLY A 567 1.73 -83.44 58.08
C GLY A 567 2.21 -84.59 57.19
N TRP A 568 2.47 -84.33 55.90
CA TRP A 568 3.04 -85.30 54.96
C TRP A 568 4.44 -85.76 55.40
N ARG A 569 5.26 -84.89 55.99
CA ARG A 569 6.56 -85.29 56.57
C ARG A 569 6.41 -86.17 57.82
N GLN A 570 5.43 -85.89 58.69
CA GLN A 570 5.14 -86.72 59.86
C GLN A 570 4.51 -88.07 59.47
N GLN A 571 3.66 -88.11 58.43
CA GLN A 571 3.13 -89.36 57.86
C GLN A 571 4.20 -90.17 57.14
N ALA A 572 5.08 -89.53 56.36
CA ALA A 572 6.21 -90.21 55.71
C ALA A 572 7.19 -90.78 56.74
N ALA A 573 7.46 -90.07 57.85
CA ALA A 573 8.27 -90.59 58.95
C ALA A 573 7.62 -91.75 59.71
N ARG A 574 6.28 -91.87 59.69
CA ARG A 574 5.55 -93.01 60.29
C ARG A 574 5.53 -94.25 59.40
N LEU A 575 5.73 -94.10 58.09
CA LEU A 575 5.54 -95.17 57.12
C LEU A 575 6.85 -95.81 56.65
N ASP A 576 8.02 -95.34 57.11
CA ASP A 576 9.34 -95.88 56.75
C ASP A 576 9.51 -96.08 55.22
N VAL A 577 8.92 -95.17 54.43
CA VAL A 577 9.00 -95.20 52.97
C VAL A 577 10.18 -94.33 52.53
N PRO A 578 11.27 -94.91 51.99
CA PRO A 578 12.37 -94.15 51.44
C PRO A 578 11.91 -93.39 50.18
N MET A 579 11.76 -92.06 50.29
CA MET A 579 11.50 -91.18 49.15
C MET A 579 12.81 -90.95 48.37
N GLU A 580 13.08 -91.80 47.39
CA GLU A 580 13.99 -91.44 46.29
C GLU A 580 13.29 -90.49 45.33
N LEU A 581 13.71 -89.23 45.33
CA LEU A 581 13.25 -88.23 44.37
C LEU A 581 13.88 -88.51 43.00
N PRO A 582 13.09 -88.64 41.91
CA PRO A 582 13.64 -88.81 40.59
C PRO A 582 14.40 -87.56 40.13
N ALA A 583 15.59 -87.78 39.56
CA ALA A 583 16.49 -86.76 39.06
C ALA A 583 15.80 -85.85 38.03
N ARG A 584 15.90 -84.53 38.27
CA ARG A 584 15.38 -83.47 37.40
C ARG A 584 16.07 -83.53 36.02
N PRO A 585 15.34 -83.58 34.90
CA PRO A 585 15.94 -83.46 33.58
C PRO A 585 16.51 -82.04 33.39
N GLN A 586 17.78 -81.97 32.96
CA GLN A 586 18.46 -80.73 32.61
C GLN A 586 17.77 -80.12 31.37
N ALA A 587 17.16 -78.95 31.53
CA ALA A 587 16.70 -78.16 30.40
C ALA A 587 17.91 -77.56 29.67
N ARG A 588 18.02 -77.87 28.38
CA ARG A 588 18.92 -77.20 27.43
C ARG A 588 18.47 -75.74 27.21
N ALA A 589 19.47 -74.90 26.94
CA ALA A 589 19.42 -73.44 26.78
C ALA A 589 18.35 -72.90 25.84
#